data_AF-A0A329CEH3-F1
#
_entry.id   AF-A0A329CEH3-F1
#
_cell.length_a   1.000
_cell.length_b   1.000
_cell.length_c   1.000
_cell.angle_alpha   90.00
_cell.angle_beta   90.00
_cell.angle_gamma   90.00
#
_symmetry.space_group_name_H-M   'P 1'
#
loop_
_entity.id
_entity.type
_entity.pdbx_description
1 polymer ?
#
loop_
_entity_poly.entity_id
_entity_poly.type
_entity_poly.pdbx_seq_one_letter_code
_entity_poly.pdbx_strand_id
1 'polypeptide(L)'
;MDQHFQRMTEAFFAAIQPWSSAYTNARLTFIAVRRGTYLEIIGARVYLTSVSREPLKEWFQAGDLEAGQVALSGGVTAVAQALEQIASPDGFDIPGRGRLFLRPEDNQNVSIGPPILIHAEGITQGNRLAVLTMNGTRWQTLTQQPETDWMLKAAVHPFDSLSELSVEYGLGAAPNTFTTLEVVATAVAEVYLLSSVNDGKADLGLWLPNNLDKSQARLGYRVIDKSIVVKRGSVEGDKLNWQDRSGDVVGQLLLDVPLGAVVQCIASYAGHAHHLRWFADPKTYQNARAAVLSSVDQTGNMLRGYLMPELPPKGKVADDFESAVAWMLWALGFAPVSFGMNAKTRDTFDILAVAPRGDFVVVECTLGLLRAESKLSKLSAREASLRKMLATSGLQHLRVLPVIVTAMTKDEVKADLNAAAETGVLVLTREDLDLIFGSGQTRFVNADQLFDGAMQRVADAKAAIGSQSI
;
A
#
# COMPACT_ATOMS: atom_id res chain seq x y z
N MET A 1 -20.87 -24.64 -20.83
CA MET A 1 -19.77 -24.30 -19.92
C MET A 1 -18.90 -25.54 -19.76
N ASP A 2 -17.57 -25.39 -19.78
CA ASP A 2 -16.63 -26.51 -19.76
C ASP A 2 -16.59 -27.19 -18.37
N GLN A 3 -16.52 -28.51 -18.32
CA GLN A 3 -16.33 -29.29 -17.09
C GLN A 3 -15.05 -28.88 -16.35
N HIS A 4 -14.01 -28.48 -17.10
CA HIS A 4 -12.77 -27.98 -16.51
C HIS A 4 -13.00 -26.68 -15.72
N PHE A 5 -13.82 -25.77 -16.25
CA PHE A 5 -14.16 -24.51 -15.61
C PHE A 5 -14.85 -24.72 -14.26
N GLN A 6 -15.91 -25.53 -14.25
CA GLN A 6 -16.63 -25.84 -13.03
C GLN A 6 -15.70 -26.43 -11.96
N ARG A 7 -14.85 -27.38 -12.35
CA ARG A 7 -13.90 -28.03 -11.44
C ARG A 7 -12.90 -27.04 -10.82
N MET A 8 -12.34 -26.08 -11.57
CA MET A 8 -11.38 -25.11 -11.04
C MET A 8 -12.05 -24.08 -10.13
N THR A 9 -13.24 -23.61 -10.51
CA THR A 9 -14.05 -22.70 -9.70
C THR A 9 -14.49 -23.36 -8.38
N GLU A 10 -14.98 -24.60 -8.44
CA GLU A 10 -15.30 -25.40 -7.26
C GLU A 10 -14.07 -25.62 -6.36
N ALA A 11 -12.91 -25.94 -6.94
CA ALA A 11 -11.67 -26.13 -6.19
C ALA A 11 -11.25 -24.85 -5.44
N PHE A 12 -11.40 -23.68 -6.05
CA PHE A 12 -11.13 -22.39 -5.41
C PHE A 12 -12.08 -22.14 -4.23
N PHE A 13 -13.39 -22.27 -4.46
CA PHE A 13 -14.38 -21.99 -3.42
C PHE A 13 -14.37 -23.02 -2.29
N ALA A 14 -14.09 -24.30 -2.59
CA ALA A 14 -13.86 -25.32 -1.59
C ALA A 14 -12.65 -24.99 -0.71
N ALA A 15 -11.56 -24.46 -1.30
CA ALA A 15 -10.35 -24.12 -0.56
C ALA A 15 -10.51 -22.93 0.41
N ILE A 16 -11.48 -22.04 0.17
CA ILE A 16 -11.79 -20.91 1.05
C ILE A 16 -13.06 -21.12 1.89
N GLN A 17 -13.75 -22.24 1.71
CA GLN A 17 -15.00 -22.57 2.39
C GLN A 17 -14.92 -22.38 3.91
N PRO A 18 -13.85 -22.79 4.63
CA PRO A 18 -13.81 -22.74 6.09
C PRO A 18 -13.95 -21.32 6.68
N TRP A 19 -13.63 -20.28 5.89
CA TRP A 19 -13.77 -18.88 6.28
C TRP A 19 -14.57 -18.06 5.27
N SER A 20 -15.34 -18.71 4.40
CA SER A 20 -16.12 -18.05 3.35
C SER A 20 -17.13 -17.04 3.90
N SER A 21 -17.67 -17.28 5.10
CA SER A 21 -18.56 -16.36 5.79
C SER A 21 -17.91 -15.01 6.09
N ALA A 22 -16.59 -14.94 6.21
CA ALA A 22 -15.87 -13.69 6.44
C ALA A 22 -16.08 -12.69 5.29
N TYR A 23 -16.21 -13.18 4.06
CA TYR A 23 -16.30 -12.37 2.84
C TYR A 23 -17.70 -11.76 2.67
N THR A 24 -18.02 -10.82 3.56
CA THR A 24 -19.26 -10.04 3.54
C THR A 24 -19.28 -9.02 2.40
N ASN A 25 -18.10 -8.67 1.88
CA ASN A 25 -17.95 -7.72 0.79
C ASN A 25 -17.26 -8.39 -0.40
N ALA A 26 -17.84 -8.18 -1.58
CA ALA A 26 -17.24 -8.56 -2.84
C ALA A 26 -17.32 -7.38 -3.81
N ARG A 27 -16.19 -7.03 -4.42
CA ARG A 27 -16.10 -5.92 -5.37
C ARG A 27 -15.50 -6.40 -6.67
N LEU A 28 -16.27 -6.32 -7.75
CA LEU A 28 -15.80 -6.49 -9.11
C LEU A 28 -15.31 -5.14 -9.64
N THR A 29 -14.03 -5.06 -10.00
CA THR A 29 -13.45 -3.91 -10.69
C THR A 29 -13.04 -4.34 -12.08
N PHE A 30 -13.24 -3.52 -13.09
CA PHE A 30 -12.91 -3.87 -14.47
C PHE A 30 -12.59 -2.67 -15.34
N ILE A 31 -11.90 -2.96 -16.44
CA ILE A 31 -11.79 -2.14 -17.64
C ILE A 31 -12.27 -3.01 -18.81
N ALA A 32 -13.13 -2.45 -19.67
CA ALA A 32 -13.76 -3.16 -20.77
C ALA A 32 -13.95 -2.26 -22.01
N VAL A 33 -14.15 -2.88 -23.18
CA VAL A 33 -14.52 -2.22 -24.43
C VAL A 33 -16.00 -2.45 -24.73
N ARG A 34 -16.75 -1.39 -25.00
CA ARG A 34 -18.16 -1.44 -25.36
C ARG A 34 -18.35 -1.87 -26.81
N ARG A 35 -19.15 -2.92 -27.00
CA ARG A 35 -19.62 -3.40 -28.31
C ARG A 35 -21.14 -3.57 -28.25
N GLY A 36 -21.87 -2.51 -28.61
CA GLY A 36 -23.32 -2.46 -28.47
C GLY A 36 -23.75 -2.54 -26.99
N THR A 37 -24.51 -3.59 -26.64
CA THR A 37 -24.97 -3.83 -25.27
C THR A 37 -23.96 -4.55 -24.40
N TYR A 38 -22.83 -4.98 -24.95
CA TYR A 38 -21.81 -5.73 -24.23
C TYR A 38 -20.60 -4.89 -23.85
N LEU A 39 -19.96 -5.28 -22.76
CA LEU A 39 -18.69 -4.78 -22.25
C LEU A 39 -17.69 -5.95 -22.27
N GLU A 40 -16.78 -5.94 -23.24
CA GLU A 40 -15.72 -6.95 -23.42
C GLU A 40 -14.55 -6.65 -22.48
N ILE A 41 -14.33 -7.50 -21.48
CA ILE A 41 -13.29 -7.30 -20.46
C ILE A 41 -11.90 -7.23 -21.11
N ILE A 42 -11.14 -6.19 -20.75
CA ILE A 42 -9.68 -6.14 -20.92
C ILE A 42 -9.01 -6.70 -19.68
N GLY A 43 -9.38 -6.18 -18.51
CA GLY A 43 -8.86 -6.61 -17.22
C GLY A 43 -9.94 -6.46 -16.16
N ALA A 44 -10.10 -7.46 -15.32
CA ALA A 44 -11.06 -7.44 -14.23
C ALA A 44 -10.53 -8.20 -13.02
N ARG A 45 -10.94 -7.75 -11.84
CA ARG A 45 -10.58 -8.37 -10.57
C ARG A 45 -11.73 -8.29 -9.59
N VAL A 46 -12.09 -9.41 -8.99
CA VAL A 46 -13.04 -9.52 -7.89
C VAL A 46 -12.27 -9.68 -6.59
N TYR A 47 -12.43 -8.73 -5.67
CA TYR A 47 -11.88 -8.84 -4.33
C TYR A 47 -12.96 -9.35 -3.36
N LEU A 48 -12.67 -10.48 -2.71
CA LEU A 48 -13.42 -11.02 -1.58
C LEU A 48 -12.73 -10.54 -0.30
N THR A 49 -13.36 -9.63 0.45
CA THR A 49 -12.78 -9.03 1.66
C THR A 49 -13.75 -9.09 2.84
N SER A 50 -13.19 -9.12 4.05
CA SER A 50 -14.00 -9.09 5.27
C SER A 50 -14.49 -7.70 5.64
N VAL A 51 -13.75 -6.67 5.23
CA VAL A 51 -14.07 -5.26 5.45
C VAL A 51 -13.80 -4.51 4.15
N SER A 52 -14.70 -3.62 3.75
CA SER A 52 -14.48 -2.67 2.66
C SER A 52 -14.69 -1.27 3.20
N ARG A 53 -13.64 -0.43 3.14
CA ARG A 53 -13.67 0.92 3.75
C ARG A 53 -13.75 2.04 2.73
N GLU A 54 -13.43 1.77 1.47
CA GLU A 54 -13.43 2.78 0.41
C GLU A 54 -14.76 2.78 -0.34
N PRO A 55 -15.30 3.95 -0.71
CA PRO A 55 -16.44 4.02 -1.62
C PRO A 55 -16.09 3.42 -2.99
N LEU A 56 -17.13 3.08 -3.77
CA LEU A 56 -16.92 2.69 -5.17
C LEU A 56 -16.41 3.90 -5.95
N LYS A 57 -15.38 3.69 -6.78
CA LYS A 57 -14.92 4.70 -7.72
C LYS A 57 -16.02 5.02 -8.74
N GLU A 58 -16.04 6.27 -9.18
CA GLU A 58 -16.95 6.70 -10.23
C GLU A 58 -16.72 5.94 -11.53
N TRP A 59 -17.76 5.86 -12.34
CA TRP A 59 -17.70 5.24 -13.66
C TRP A 59 -16.89 6.12 -14.61
N PHE A 60 -15.94 5.52 -15.32
CA PHE A 60 -15.17 6.20 -16.34
C PHE A 60 -15.53 5.71 -17.73
N GLN A 61 -15.59 6.63 -18.69
CA GLN A 61 -15.82 6.32 -20.11
C GLN A 61 -14.98 7.25 -21.00
N ALA A 62 -14.30 6.65 -21.97
CA ALA A 62 -13.62 7.34 -23.06
C ALA A 62 -13.86 6.58 -24.36
N GLY A 63 -14.63 7.17 -25.27
CA GLY A 63 -15.06 6.50 -26.50
C GLY A 63 -15.79 5.18 -26.22
N ASP A 64 -15.24 4.07 -26.71
CA ASP A 64 -15.74 2.72 -26.44
C ASP A 64 -15.09 2.06 -25.21
N LEU A 65 -14.09 2.66 -24.56
CA LEU A 65 -13.49 2.12 -23.34
C LEU A 65 -14.26 2.57 -22.09
N GLU A 66 -14.51 1.65 -21.17
CA GLU A 66 -15.16 1.92 -19.89
C GLU A 66 -14.41 1.25 -18.73
N ALA A 67 -14.39 1.92 -17.59
CA ALA A 67 -13.87 1.38 -16.33
C ALA A 67 -14.87 1.61 -15.20
N GLY A 68 -15.00 0.61 -14.33
CA GLY A 68 -16.05 0.64 -13.31
C GLY A 68 -15.79 -0.29 -12.14
N GLN A 69 -16.52 -0.04 -11.05
CA GLN A 69 -16.58 -0.89 -9.87
C GLN A 69 -18.03 -1.24 -9.56
N VAL A 70 -18.28 -2.51 -9.27
CA VAL A 70 -19.60 -3.04 -8.92
C VAL A 70 -19.48 -3.84 -7.62
N ALA A 71 -20.34 -3.52 -6.65
CA ALA A 71 -20.49 -4.35 -5.46
C ALA A 71 -21.32 -5.60 -5.80
N LEU A 72 -20.82 -6.77 -5.42
CA LEU A 72 -21.52 -8.04 -5.57
C LEU A 72 -22.13 -8.42 -4.21
N SER A 73 -23.42 -8.16 -4.05
CA SER A 73 -24.16 -8.52 -2.84
C SER A 73 -24.51 -10.01 -2.83
N GLY A 74 -24.28 -10.70 -1.71
CA GLY A 74 -24.51 -12.15 -1.57
C GLY A 74 -23.24 -12.98 -1.37
N GLY A 75 -22.10 -12.33 -1.12
CA GLY A 75 -20.86 -12.98 -0.73
C GLY A 75 -20.32 -13.93 -1.79
N VAL A 76 -19.74 -15.04 -1.35
CA VAL A 76 -19.07 -16.03 -2.21
C VAL A 76 -19.99 -16.60 -3.29
N THR A 77 -21.26 -16.85 -2.98
CA THR A 77 -22.23 -17.39 -3.95
C THR A 77 -22.51 -16.42 -5.09
N ALA A 78 -22.69 -15.13 -4.77
CA ALA A 78 -22.90 -14.10 -5.79
C ALA A 78 -21.67 -13.94 -6.69
N VAL A 79 -20.47 -14.06 -6.12
CA VAL A 79 -19.23 -14.08 -6.92
C VAL A 79 -19.21 -15.29 -7.85
N ALA A 80 -19.45 -16.51 -7.35
CA ALA A 80 -19.47 -17.71 -8.18
C ALA A 80 -20.45 -17.58 -9.38
N GLN A 81 -21.66 -17.09 -9.13
CA GLN A 81 -22.66 -16.83 -10.17
C GLN A 81 -22.20 -15.75 -11.16
N ALA A 82 -21.59 -14.66 -10.67
CA ALA A 82 -21.06 -13.62 -11.54
C ALA A 82 -19.94 -14.17 -12.45
N LEU A 83 -19.05 -15.03 -11.95
CA LEU A 83 -18.01 -15.66 -12.75
C LEU A 83 -18.58 -16.52 -13.87
N GLU A 84 -19.57 -17.34 -13.55
CA GLU A 84 -20.28 -18.18 -14.52
C GLU A 84 -20.92 -17.32 -15.62
N GLN A 85 -21.58 -16.22 -15.24
CA GLN A 85 -22.21 -15.30 -16.18
C GLN A 85 -21.17 -14.55 -17.05
N ILE A 86 -20.09 -14.03 -16.45
CA ILE A 86 -19.02 -13.34 -17.17
C ILE A 86 -18.31 -14.27 -18.16
N ALA A 87 -18.09 -15.54 -17.81
CA ALA A 87 -17.48 -16.52 -18.69
C ALA A 87 -18.46 -17.11 -19.73
N SER A 88 -19.76 -16.78 -19.64
CA SER A 88 -20.78 -17.23 -20.58
C SER A 88 -20.98 -16.24 -21.74
N PRO A 89 -21.51 -16.68 -22.89
CA PRO A 89 -21.90 -15.80 -23.98
C PRO A 89 -22.99 -14.78 -23.62
N ASP A 90 -23.79 -15.06 -22.58
CA ASP A 90 -24.88 -14.18 -22.17
C ASP A 90 -24.35 -12.94 -21.42
N GLY A 91 -23.20 -13.05 -20.76
CA GLY A 91 -22.59 -12.00 -19.95
C GLY A 91 -23.28 -11.76 -18.60
N PHE A 92 -22.59 -11.05 -17.72
CA PHE A 92 -23.11 -10.57 -16.43
C PHE A 92 -23.78 -9.22 -16.59
N ASP A 93 -25.07 -9.13 -16.26
CA ASP A 93 -25.84 -7.89 -16.38
C ASP A 93 -25.41 -6.86 -15.33
N ILE A 94 -25.01 -5.68 -15.79
CA ILE A 94 -24.78 -4.50 -14.96
C ILE A 94 -25.96 -3.56 -15.21
N PRO A 95 -26.87 -3.39 -14.24
CA PRO A 95 -28.09 -2.60 -14.41
C PRO A 95 -27.80 -1.21 -14.99
N GLY A 96 -28.45 -0.91 -16.13
CA GLY A 96 -28.30 0.38 -16.81
C GLY A 96 -26.97 0.59 -17.56
N ARG A 97 -26.07 -0.40 -17.60
CA ARG A 97 -24.74 -0.28 -18.25
C ARG A 97 -24.51 -1.31 -19.36
N GLY A 98 -25.16 -2.46 -19.30
CA GLY A 98 -25.02 -3.54 -20.29
C GLY A 98 -24.45 -4.81 -19.67
N ARG A 99 -23.97 -5.73 -20.51
CA ARG A 99 -23.52 -7.05 -20.08
C ARG A 99 -22.01 -7.20 -20.16
N LEU A 100 -21.38 -7.44 -19.02
CA LEU A 100 -19.95 -7.65 -18.91
C LEU A 100 -19.60 -9.11 -19.21
N PHE A 101 -18.67 -9.35 -20.13
CA PHE A 101 -18.24 -10.72 -20.44
C PHE A 101 -16.75 -10.80 -20.77
N LEU A 102 -16.16 -11.94 -20.42
CA LEU A 102 -14.77 -12.27 -20.76
C LEU A 102 -14.78 -13.02 -22.09
N ARG A 103 -14.47 -12.31 -23.17
CA ARG A 103 -14.49 -12.88 -24.51
C ARG A 103 -13.40 -13.95 -24.68
N PRO A 104 -13.72 -15.19 -25.07
CA PRO A 104 -12.72 -16.19 -25.43
C PRO A 104 -12.12 -15.91 -26.82
N GLU A 105 -10.99 -16.55 -27.14
CA GLU A 105 -10.46 -16.57 -28.51
C GLU A 105 -11.45 -17.31 -29.44
N ASP A 106 -11.47 -16.97 -30.73
CA ASP A 106 -12.45 -17.53 -31.67
C ASP A 106 -12.37 -19.07 -31.70
N ASN A 107 -13.53 -19.72 -31.58
CA ASN A 107 -13.69 -21.19 -31.47
C ASN A 107 -13.04 -21.82 -30.23
N GLN A 108 -12.69 -21.05 -29.21
CA GLN A 108 -12.19 -21.54 -27.92
C GLN A 108 -13.12 -21.18 -26.76
N ASN A 109 -12.89 -21.79 -25.61
CA ASN A 109 -13.50 -21.39 -24.33
C ASN A 109 -12.55 -20.47 -23.57
N VAL A 110 -13.07 -19.79 -22.54
CA VAL A 110 -12.24 -19.09 -21.55
C VAL A 110 -11.29 -20.11 -20.91
N SER A 111 -10.01 -19.79 -20.89
CA SER A 111 -8.99 -20.61 -20.22
C SER A 111 -8.99 -20.28 -18.73
N ILE A 112 -8.89 -21.29 -17.88
CA ILE A 112 -8.86 -21.14 -16.43
C ILE A 112 -7.76 -22.03 -15.85
N GLY A 113 -6.89 -21.44 -15.04
CA GLY A 113 -5.81 -22.17 -14.38
C GLY A 113 -6.24 -22.80 -13.06
N PRO A 114 -5.44 -23.72 -12.50
CA PRO A 114 -5.61 -24.12 -11.11
C PRO A 114 -5.46 -22.92 -10.17
N PRO A 115 -6.26 -22.84 -9.08
CA PRO A 115 -6.17 -21.73 -8.15
C PRO A 115 -4.81 -21.71 -7.42
N ILE A 116 -4.22 -20.52 -7.31
CA ILE A 116 -2.99 -20.29 -6.55
C ILE A 116 -3.39 -19.89 -5.14
N LEU A 117 -3.39 -20.84 -4.20
CA LEU A 117 -3.87 -20.64 -2.83
C LEU A 117 -2.91 -19.85 -1.92
N ILE A 118 -1.67 -19.67 -2.36
CA ILE A 118 -0.64 -18.85 -1.72
C ILE A 118 0.07 -18.06 -2.82
N HIS A 119 -0.55 -16.95 -3.22
CA HIS A 119 -0.05 -16.10 -4.29
C HIS A 119 1.19 -15.30 -3.86
N ALA A 120 2.13 -15.08 -4.79
CA ALA A 120 3.40 -14.41 -4.52
C ALA A 120 3.21 -12.98 -3.96
N GLU A 121 2.20 -12.25 -4.45
CA GLU A 121 1.81 -10.93 -3.93
C GLU A 121 1.55 -10.98 -2.41
N GLY A 122 0.78 -11.98 -1.96
CA GLY A 122 0.52 -12.19 -0.54
C GLY A 122 1.79 -12.54 0.24
N ILE A 123 2.63 -13.43 -0.29
CA ILE A 123 3.88 -13.87 0.38
C ILE A 123 4.77 -12.67 0.72
N THR A 124 4.94 -11.73 -0.21
CA THR A 124 5.80 -10.55 0.01
C THR A 124 5.31 -9.65 1.14
N GLN A 125 4.00 -9.62 1.38
CA GLN A 125 3.36 -8.83 2.43
C GLN A 125 3.13 -9.62 3.72
N GLY A 126 3.48 -10.92 3.74
CA GLY A 126 3.19 -11.80 4.87
C GLY A 126 1.72 -12.23 4.96
N ASN A 127 0.95 -12.11 3.87
CA ASN A 127 -0.47 -12.39 3.80
C ASN A 127 -0.79 -13.66 3.00
N ARG A 128 -1.83 -14.38 3.40
CA ARG A 128 -2.48 -15.40 2.58
C ARG A 128 -3.35 -14.70 1.56
N LEU A 129 -3.06 -14.96 0.29
CA LEU A 129 -3.85 -14.50 -0.83
C LEU A 129 -4.12 -15.70 -1.73
N ALA A 130 -5.39 -16.05 -1.91
CA ALA A 130 -5.79 -17.08 -2.86
C ALA A 130 -6.32 -16.41 -4.13
N VAL A 131 -5.81 -16.84 -5.29
CA VAL A 131 -6.14 -16.24 -6.58
C VAL A 131 -6.61 -17.32 -7.57
N LEU A 132 -7.75 -17.08 -8.20
CA LEU A 132 -8.22 -17.83 -9.37
C LEU A 132 -8.15 -16.91 -10.59
N THR A 133 -7.46 -17.35 -11.64
CA THR A 133 -7.25 -16.54 -12.85
C THR A 133 -7.89 -17.20 -14.06
N MET A 134 -8.68 -16.41 -14.78
CA MET A 134 -9.28 -16.74 -16.07
C MET A 134 -8.71 -15.83 -17.16
N ASN A 135 -8.43 -16.40 -18.32
CA ASN A 135 -7.89 -15.71 -19.49
C ASN A 135 -8.86 -15.86 -20.66
N GLY A 136 -9.14 -14.73 -21.31
CA GLY A 136 -9.91 -14.65 -22.54
C GLY A 136 -9.00 -14.52 -23.77
N THR A 137 -9.45 -13.73 -24.74
CA THR A 137 -8.72 -13.40 -25.97
C THR A 137 -7.49 -12.53 -25.71
N ARG A 138 -6.70 -12.26 -26.73
CA ARG A 138 -5.60 -11.27 -26.65
C ARG A 138 -6.19 -9.87 -26.56
N TRP A 139 -5.74 -9.07 -25.60
CA TRP A 139 -6.31 -7.73 -25.41
C TRP A 139 -6.10 -6.81 -26.62
N GLN A 140 -5.03 -7.01 -27.40
CA GLN A 140 -4.79 -6.25 -28.65
C GLN A 140 -5.87 -6.49 -29.73
N THR A 141 -6.69 -7.53 -29.58
CA THR A 141 -7.86 -7.74 -30.47
C THR A 141 -9.04 -6.86 -30.09
N LEU A 142 -9.06 -6.33 -28.86
CA LEU A 142 -10.13 -5.48 -28.33
C LEU A 142 -9.80 -3.99 -28.47
N THR A 143 -8.52 -3.64 -28.28
CA THR A 143 -8.02 -2.27 -28.31
C THR A 143 -6.91 -2.12 -29.33
N GLN A 144 -6.94 -1.03 -30.09
CA GLN A 144 -5.87 -0.66 -31.02
C GLN A 144 -4.92 0.31 -30.34
N GLN A 145 -3.63 0.00 -30.36
CA GLN A 145 -2.59 0.90 -29.86
C GLN A 145 -1.83 1.52 -31.04
N PRO A 146 -1.53 2.83 -31.01
CA PRO A 146 -1.66 3.73 -29.86
C PRO A 146 -3.02 4.45 -29.72
N GLU A 147 -4.00 4.15 -30.57
CA GLU A 147 -5.28 4.90 -30.66
C GLU A 147 -6.05 4.94 -29.33
N THR A 148 -6.07 3.82 -28.60
CA THR A 148 -6.70 3.75 -27.28
C THR A 148 -6.05 4.70 -26.28
N ASP A 149 -4.72 4.79 -26.25
CA ASP A 149 -4.01 5.72 -25.36
C ASP A 149 -4.28 7.18 -25.74
N TRP A 150 -4.36 7.52 -27.03
CA TRP A 150 -4.73 8.86 -27.48
C TRP A 150 -6.17 9.24 -27.16
N MET A 151 -7.09 8.28 -27.23
CA MET A 151 -8.48 8.45 -26.80
C MET A 151 -8.58 8.73 -25.29
N LEU A 152 -7.80 8.00 -24.49
CA LEU A 152 -7.70 8.22 -23.03
C LEU A 152 -7.18 9.61 -22.70
N LYS A 153 -6.17 10.11 -23.43
CA LYS A 153 -5.64 11.47 -23.26
C LYS A 153 -6.66 12.55 -23.61
N ALA A 154 -7.61 12.26 -24.50
CA ALA A 154 -8.65 13.18 -24.94
C ALA A 154 -9.93 13.14 -24.07
N ALA A 155 -10.01 12.24 -23.08
CA ALA A 155 -11.15 12.11 -22.20
C ALA A 155 -11.32 13.33 -21.28
N VAL A 156 -12.54 13.52 -20.74
CA VAL A 156 -12.83 14.59 -19.77
C VAL A 156 -11.92 14.52 -18.55
N HIS A 157 -11.67 13.30 -18.07
CA HIS A 157 -10.65 12.97 -17.08
C HIS A 157 -9.53 12.22 -17.80
N PRO A 158 -8.49 12.92 -18.27
CA PRO A 158 -7.50 12.32 -19.15
C PRO A 158 -6.62 11.32 -18.41
N PHE A 159 -6.33 10.20 -19.07
CA PHE A 159 -5.31 9.24 -18.67
C PHE A 159 -4.25 9.13 -19.77
N ASP A 160 -3.00 8.97 -19.37
CA ASP A 160 -1.85 8.82 -20.24
C ASP A 160 -1.90 7.51 -21.03
N SER A 161 -2.27 6.41 -20.39
CA SER A 161 -2.31 5.09 -21.04
C SER A 161 -3.31 4.16 -20.38
N LEU A 162 -3.63 3.07 -21.07
CA LEU A 162 -4.43 1.98 -20.50
C LEU A 162 -3.82 1.41 -19.21
N SER A 163 -2.48 1.41 -19.10
CA SER A 163 -1.76 0.99 -17.90
C SER A 163 -1.99 1.94 -16.72
N GLU A 164 -2.01 3.26 -16.95
CA GLU A 164 -2.33 4.23 -15.89
C GLU A 164 -3.76 4.05 -15.40
N LEU A 165 -4.73 3.92 -16.32
CA LEU A 165 -6.12 3.64 -15.97
C LEU A 165 -6.25 2.33 -15.16
N SER A 166 -5.49 1.30 -15.52
CA SER A 166 -5.48 0.01 -14.80
C SER A 166 -4.97 0.14 -13.37
N VAL A 167 -3.90 0.91 -13.16
CA VAL A 167 -3.39 1.22 -11.82
C VAL A 167 -4.39 2.04 -11.03
N GLU A 168 -4.99 3.07 -11.65
CA GLU A 168 -6.01 3.91 -11.03
C GLU A 168 -7.19 3.06 -10.55
N TYR A 169 -7.68 2.11 -11.35
CA TYR A 169 -8.76 1.22 -10.94
C TYR A 169 -8.31 0.03 -10.07
N GLY A 170 -7.04 -0.05 -9.65
CA GLY A 170 -6.57 -1.10 -8.73
C GLY A 170 -6.43 -2.49 -9.37
N LEU A 171 -6.28 -2.55 -10.70
CA LEU A 171 -6.02 -3.79 -11.45
C LEU A 171 -4.51 -4.09 -11.60
N GLY A 172 -3.65 -3.16 -11.16
CA GLY A 172 -2.20 -3.25 -11.30
C GLY A 172 -1.69 -2.71 -12.64
N ALA A 173 -0.37 -2.68 -12.81
CA ALA A 173 0.25 -2.29 -14.08
C ALA A 173 0.08 -3.42 -15.11
N ALA A 174 -0.52 -3.12 -16.27
CA ALA A 174 -0.72 -4.12 -17.31
C ALA A 174 0.62 -4.54 -17.95
N PRO A 175 0.92 -5.85 -17.95
CA PRO A 175 1.12 -6.50 -19.25
C PRO A 175 0.69 -7.98 -19.21
N ASN A 176 -0.60 -8.27 -19.36
CA ASN A 176 -1.03 -9.60 -19.75
C ASN A 176 -1.27 -9.60 -21.26
N THR A 177 -0.71 -10.56 -21.99
CA THR A 177 -1.00 -10.75 -23.43
C THR A 177 -2.48 -11.03 -23.68
N PHE A 178 -3.17 -11.55 -22.67
CA PHE A 178 -4.57 -11.92 -22.70
C PHE A 178 -5.39 -11.01 -21.81
N THR A 179 -6.67 -10.90 -22.11
CA THR A 179 -7.66 -10.29 -21.23
C THR A 179 -7.86 -11.17 -20.01
N THR A 180 -7.93 -10.60 -18.81
CA THR A 180 -7.93 -11.40 -17.58
C THR A 180 -9.07 -11.05 -16.65
N LEU A 181 -9.62 -12.08 -16.00
CA LEU A 181 -10.48 -11.94 -14.82
C LEU A 181 -9.86 -12.72 -13.67
N GLU A 182 -9.65 -12.04 -12.55
CA GLU A 182 -9.11 -12.66 -11.34
C GLU A 182 -10.11 -12.60 -10.19
N VAL A 183 -10.11 -13.64 -9.36
CA VAL A 183 -10.83 -13.65 -8.07
C VAL A 183 -9.79 -13.76 -6.98
N VAL A 184 -9.80 -12.80 -6.08
CA VAL A 184 -8.79 -12.63 -5.04
C VAL A 184 -9.47 -12.72 -3.68
N ALA A 185 -9.16 -13.79 -2.94
CA ALA A 185 -9.64 -13.99 -1.57
C ALA A 185 -8.53 -13.60 -0.57
N THR A 186 -8.79 -12.55 0.21
CA THR A 186 -7.81 -12.00 1.16
C THR A 186 -7.73 -12.81 2.44
N ALA A 187 -6.71 -12.54 3.24
CA ALA A 187 -6.62 -13.03 4.62
C ALA A 187 -7.87 -12.59 5.42
N VAL A 188 -8.36 -13.49 6.28
CA VAL A 188 -9.53 -13.24 7.14
C VAL A 188 -9.17 -13.15 8.62
N ALA A 189 -7.91 -13.44 8.94
CA ALA A 189 -7.37 -13.41 10.29
C ALA A 189 -6.00 -12.75 10.22
N GLU A 190 -5.80 -11.73 11.05
CA GLU A 190 -4.60 -10.91 10.97
C GLU A 190 -3.95 -10.76 12.34
N VAL A 191 -2.62 -10.72 12.36
CA VAL A 191 -1.92 -10.22 13.54
C VAL A 191 -2.26 -8.74 13.70
N TYR A 192 -2.83 -8.39 14.84
CA TYR A 192 -3.39 -7.08 15.09
C TYR A 192 -2.34 -5.99 14.94
N LEU A 193 -2.70 -4.91 14.24
CA LEU A 193 -1.78 -3.83 13.86
C LEU A 193 -1.11 -3.16 15.05
N LEU A 194 -1.82 -3.04 16.18
CA LEU A 194 -1.30 -2.36 17.38
C LEU A 194 -0.60 -3.31 18.36
N SER A 195 -0.30 -4.56 17.95
CA SER A 195 0.54 -5.44 18.75
C SER A 195 1.93 -4.82 18.95
N SER A 196 2.56 -5.10 20.08
CA SER A 196 3.85 -4.50 20.42
C SER A 196 4.70 -5.42 21.29
N VAL A 197 6.00 -5.14 21.33
CA VAL A 197 6.93 -5.66 22.32
C VAL A 197 7.57 -4.44 22.96
N ASN A 198 7.62 -4.35 24.28
CA ASN A 198 8.18 -3.23 25.03
C ASN A 198 8.68 -3.72 26.40
N ASP A 199 9.88 -3.32 26.79
CA ASP A 199 10.43 -3.54 28.15
C ASP A 199 10.29 -5.00 28.64
N GLY A 200 10.61 -5.97 27.78
CA GLY A 200 10.57 -7.40 28.12
C GLY A 200 9.16 -8.01 28.15
N LYS A 201 8.15 -7.31 27.63
CA LYS A 201 6.78 -7.82 27.48
C LYS A 201 6.32 -7.70 26.04
N ALA A 202 5.55 -8.66 25.56
CA ALA A 202 4.83 -8.56 24.30
C ALA A 202 3.32 -8.54 24.55
N ASP A 203 2.66 -7.53 23.99
CA ASP A 203 1.20 -7.42 23.88
C ASP A 203 0.83 -7.73 22.44
N LEU A 204 0.37 -8.96 22.21
CA LEU A 204 0.08 -9.47 20.88
C LEU A 204 -1.43 -9.59 20.70
N GLY A 205 -1.93 -9.18 19.54
CA GLY A 205 -3.33 -9.31 19.19
C GLY A 205 -3.55 -10.17 17.95
N LEU A 206 -4.70 -10.84 17.92
CA LEU A 206 -5.28 -11.50 16.76
C LEU A 206 -6.58 -10.79 16.40
N TRP A 207 -6.64 -10.20 15.22
CA TRP A 207 -7.84 -9.60 14.66
C TRP A 207 -8.66 -10.63 13.88
N LEU A 208 -9.98 -10.59 14.05
CA LEU A 208 -10.95 -11.32 13.27
C LEU A 208 -12.19 -10.45 12.97
N PRO A 209 -12.88 -10.70 11.85
CA PRO A 209 -14.25 -10.27 11.62
C PRO A 209 -15.20 -10.85 12.67
N ASN A 210 -16.20 -10.05 13.08
CA ASN A 210 -17.15 -10.42 14.14
C ASN A 210 -18.02 -11.64 13.83
N ASN A 211 -18.17 -11.99 12.56
CA ASN A 211 -19.01 -13.11 12.11
C ASN A 211 -18.24 -14.45 12.00
N LEU A 212 -16.96 -14.47 12.35
CA LEU A 212 -16.17 -15.69 12.41
C LEU A 212 -16.19 -16.32 13.81
N ASP A 213 -16.08 -17.65 13.83
CA ASP A 213 -15.98 -18.42 15.06
C ASP A 213 -14.58 -18.29 15.66
N LYS A 214 -14.48 -17.56 16.77
CA LYS A 214 -13.25 -17.31 17.51
C LYS A 214 -12.52 -18.61 17.89
N SER A 215 -13.22 -19.72 18.11
CA SER A 215 -12.60 -20.99 18.52
C SER A 215 -11.73 -21.63 17.44
N GLN A 216 -11.94 -21.27 16.17
CA GLN A 216 -11.13 -21.76 15.04
C GLN A 216 -9.88 -20.93 14.80
N ALA A 217 -9.72 -19.83 15.51
CA ALA A 217 -8.61 -18.91 15.35
C ALA A 217 -7.45 -19.30 16.26
N ARG A 218 -6.23 -18.94 15.86
CA ARG A 218 -5.03 -19.20 16.65
C ARG A 218 -3.98 -18.13 16.43
N LEU A 219 -3.38 -17.67 17.51
CA LEU A 219 -2.21 -16.80 17.49
C LEU A 219 -0.96 -17.61 17.81
N GLY A 220 -0.18 -17.94 16.78
CA GLY A 220 1.14 -18.55 16.93
C GLY A 220 2.22 -17.50 17.14
N TYR A 221 3.26 -17.84 17.87
CA TYR A 221 4.42 -16.96 18.05
C TYR A 221 5.76 -17.70 18.18
N ARG A 222 6.84 -17.00 17.81
CA ARG A 222 8.23 -17.39 18.03
C ARG A 222 8.98 -16.22 18.64
N VAL A 223 9.60 -16.44 19.78
CA VAL A 223 10.49 -15.46 20.42
C VAL A 223 11.93 -15.78 20.03
N ILE A 224 12.61 -14.79 19.48
CA ILE A 224 13.99 -14.87 19.02
C ILE A 224 14.81 -13.92 19.88
N ASP A 225 15.77 -14.46 20.61
CA ASP A 225 16.74 -13.69 21.36
C ASP A 225 18.12 -13.97 20.79
N LYS A 226 18.88 -12.92 20.48
CA LYS A 226 20.23 -13.00 19.87
C LYS A 226 20.28 -13.97 18.67
N SER A 227 19.31 -13.85 17.78
CA SER A 227 19.16 -14.68 16.56
C SER A 227 18.87 -16.17 16.81
N ILE A 228 18.62 -16.58 18.06
CA ILE A 228 18.25 -17.94 18.43
C ILE A 228 16.78 -17.97 18.86
N VAL A 229 16.02 -18.95 18.38
CA VAL A 229 14.64 -19.13 18.82
C VAL A 229 14.64 -19.71 20.24
N VAL A 230 14.29 -18.89 21.23
CA VAL A 230 14.28 -19.27 22.65
C VAL A 230 12.91 -19.75 23.14
N LYS A 231 11.82 -19.38 22.44
CA LYS A 231 10.47 -19.83 22.78
C LYS A 231 9.60 -19.97 21.54
N ARG A 232 8.75 -20.99 21.53
CA ARG A 232 7.69 -21.20 20.55
C ARG A 232 6.40 -21.49 21.30
N GLY A 233 5.29 -20.98 20.79
CA GLY A 233 3.99 -21.27 21.37
C GLY A 233 2.85 -20.86 20.46
N SER A 234 1.66 -21.23 20.86
CA SER A 234 0.43 -20.77 20.22
C SER A 234 -0.68 -20.72 21.27
N VAL A 235 -1.63 -19.82 21.05
CA VAL A 235 -2.83 -19.70 21.88
C VAL A 235 -4.03 -19.83 20.95
N GLU A 236 -4.86 -20.83 21.25
CA GLU A 236 -6.14 -21.04 20.57
C GLU A 236 -7.09 -19.91 20.94
N GLY A 237 -8.01 -19.57 20.03
CA GLY A 237 -8.81 -18.36 20.15
C GLY A 237 -9.75 -18.37 21.36
N ASP A 238 -10.20 -19.53 21.83
CA ASP A 238 -10.99 -19.67 23.07
C ASP A 238 -10.25 -19.22 24.34
N LYS A 239 -8.92 -19.14 24.28
CA LYS A 239 -8.04 -18.71 25.38
C LYS A 239 -7.53 -17.29 25.24
N LEU A 240 -7.87 -16.60 24.15
CA LEU A 240 -7.53 -15.18 23.96
C LEU A 240 -8.53 -14.29 24.69
N ASN A 241 -8.06 -13.15 25.18
CA ASN A 241 -8.94 -12.13 25.78
C ASN A 241 -9.54 -11.25 24.67
N TRP A 242 -10.78 -11.53 24.27
CA TRP A 242 -11.45 -10.83 23.17
C TRP A 242 -12.06 -9.50 23.59
N GLN A 243 -11.82 -8.45 22.80
CA GLN A 243 -12.44 -7.13 22.93
C GLN A 243 -13.05 -6.71 21.60
N ASP A 244 -14.23 -6.08 21.65
CA ASP A 244 -14.82 -5.38 20.50
C ASP A 244 -14.12 -4.02 20.31
N ARG A 245 -13.73 -3.73 19.07
CA ARG A 245 -13.14 -2.46 18.67
C ARG A 245 -13.74 -2.01 17.33
N SER A 246 -14.71 -1.11 17.40
CA SER A 246 -15.28 -0.43 16.22
C SER A 246 -15.84 -1.38 15.14
N GLY A 247 -16.51 -2.46 15.56
CA GLY A 247 -17.13 -3.45 14.65
C GLY A 247 -16.25 -4.67 14.32
N ASP A 248 -15.02 -4.69 14.83
CA ASP A 248 -14.09 -5.82 14.75
C ASP A 248 -13.81 -6.43 16.14
N VAL A 249 -13.33 -7.68 16.19
CA VAL A 249 -12.92 -8.33 17.45
C VAL A 249 -11.43 -8.61 17.46
N VAL A 250 -10.79 -8.32 18.59
CA VAL A 250 -9.36 -8.52 18.80
C VAL A 250 -9.13 -9.38 20.04
N GLY A 251 -8.49 -10.54 19.85
CA GLY A 251 -8.07 -11.44 20.91
C GLY A 251 -6.65 -11.11 21.36
N GLN A 252 -6.47 -10.76 22.63
CA GLN A 252 -5.17 -10.34 23.18
C GLN A 252 -4.43 -11.48 23.91
N LEU A 253 -3.10 -11.44 23.81
CA LEU A 253 -2.15 -12.29 24.50
C LEU A 253 -0.99 -11.46 25.05
N LEU A 254 -0.81 -11.52 26.36
CA LEU A 254 0.37 -10.97 27.04
C LEU A 254 1.40 -12.08 27.28
N LEU A 255 2.66 -11.82 26.98
CA LEU A 255 3.77 -12.72 27.33
C LEU A 255 5.02 -11.97 27.77
N ASP A 256 5.77 -12.57 28.69
CA ASP A 256 7.13 -12.13 28.99
C ASP A 256 8.09 -12.63 27.91
N VAL A 257 9.00 -11.75 27.48
CA VAL A 257 10.05 -12.01 26.51
C VAL A 257 11.39 -11.47 27.01
N PRO A 258 12.54 -12.04 26.59
CA PRO A 258 13.83 -11.45 26.91
C PRO A 258 13.93 -10.00 26.38
N LEU A 259 14.70 -9.17 27.09
CA LEU A 259 15.03 -7.82 26.62
C LEU A 259 15.77 -7.91 25.27
N GLY A 260 15.35 -7.12 24.28
CA GLY A 260 15.92 -7.18 22.93
C GLY A 260 15.38 -8.29 22.04
N ALA A 261 14.44 -9.10 22.53
CA ALA A 261 13.87 -10.17 21.72
C ALA A 261 13.00 -9.65 20.57
N VAL A 262 13.04 -10.38 19.46
CA VAL A 262 12.13 -10.24 18.32
C VAL A 262 11.07 -11.33 18.41
N VAL A 263 9.80 -10.95 18.27
CA VAL A 263 8.67 -11.86 18.25
C VAL A 263 8.09 -11.93 16.84
N GLN A 264 8.14 -13.11 16.24
CA GLN A 264 7.35 -13.42 15.05
C GLN A 264 5.96 -13.87 15.49
N CYS A 265 4.92 -13.28 14.93
CA CYS A 265 3.54 -13.66 15.15
C CYS A 265 2.93 -14.22 13.87
N ILE A 266 2.05 -15.21 14.02
CA ILE A 266 1.35 -15.87 12.92
C ILE A 266 -0.12 -15.96 13.32
N ALA A 267 -0.98 -15.29 12.58
CA ALA A 267 -2.42 -15.45 12.67
C ALA A 267 -2.85 -16.65 11.84
N SER A 268 -3.64 -17.53 12.45
CA SER A 268 -4.22 -18.70 11.79
C SER A 268 -5.72 -18.77 12.04
N TYR A 269 -6.45 -19.37 11.11
CA TYR A 269 -7.88 -19.64 11.20
C TYR A 269 -8.20 -20.96 10.50
N ALA A 270 -9.06 -21.78 11.11
CA ALA A 270 -9.45 -23.10 10.60
C ALA A 270 -8.26 -24.01 10.24
N GLY A 271 -7.14 -23.88 10.96
CA GLY A 271 -5.91 -24.64 10.71
C GLY A 271 -4.98 -24.06 9.62
N HIS A 272 -5.32 -22.95 8.98
CA HIS A 272 -4.51 -22.30 7.94
C HIS A 272 -3.84 -21.03 8.45
N ALA A 273 -2.60 -20.77 8.04
CA ALA A 273 -1.94 -19.49 8.30
C ALA A 273 -2.45 -18.41 7.34
N HIS A 274 -2.83 -17.26 7.89
CA HIS A 274 -3.43 -16.14 7.14
C HIS A 274 -2.53 -14.90 7.08
N HIS A 275 -1.83 -14.57 8.16
CA HIS A 275 -1.00 -13.38 8.20
C HIS A 275 0.18 -13.61 9.15
N LEU A 276 1.35 -13.07 8.82
CA LEU A 276 2.52 -13.06 9.68
C LEU A 276 3.01 -11.63 9.87
N ARG A 277 3.50 -11.33 11.07
CA ARG A 277 4.12 -10.03 11.38
C ARG A 277 5.22 -10.20 12.40
N TRP A 278 6.18 -9.28 12.40
CA TRP A 278 7.31 -9.25 13.32
C TRP A 278 7.23 -8.03 14.22
N PHE A 279 7.56 -8.22 15.49
CA PHE A 279 7.63 -7.16 16.50
C PHE A 279 8.94 -7.29 17.26
N ALA A 280 9.50 -6.20 17.75
CA ALA A 280 10.53 -6.26 18.77
C ALA A 280 10.39 -5.03 19.68
N ASP A 281 11.19 -4.96 20.73
CA ASP A 281 11.18 -3.81 21.62
C ASP A 281 11.89 -2.60 20.98
N PRO A 282 11.21 -1.46 20.80
CA PRO A 282 11.79 -0.28 20.16
C PRO A 282 12.93 0.30 20.97
N LYS A 283 13.09 -0.04 22.25
CA LYS A 283 14.20 0.45 23.07
C LYS A 283 15.49 -0.33 22.86
N THR A 284 15.38 -1.62 22.55
CA THR A 284 16.52 -2.57 22.61
C THR A 284 16.85 -3.18 21.24
N TYR A 285 15.86 -3.32 20.35
CA TYR A 285 16.12 -3.72 18.99
C TYR A 285 16.77 -2.57 18.22
N GLN A 286 17.91 -2.85 17.57
CA GLN A 286 18.59 -1.88 16.74
C GLN A 286 18.45 -2.28 15.28
N ASN A 287 17.88 -1.37 14.49
CA ASN A 287 18.05 -1.37 13.06
C ASN A 287 19.56 -1.35 12.75
N ALA A 288 20.02 -2.25 11.87
CA ALA A 288 21.43 -2.35 11.49
C ALA A 288 22.00 -1.02 10.98
N ARG A 289 21.24 -0.24 10.20
CA ARG A 289 21.67 1.09 9.71
C ARG A 289 21.76 2.10 10.84
N ALA A 290 20.81 2.10 11.77
CA ALA A 290 20.88 2.91 12.97
C ALA A 290 22.07 2.51 13.86
N ALA A 291 22.38 1.22 13.97
CA ALA A 291 23.54 0.72 14.70
C ALA A 291 24.87 1.19 14.06
N VAL A 292 24.95 1.21 12.72
CA VAL A 292 26.10 1.78 12.01
C VAL A 292 26.21 3.29 12.25
N LEU A 293 25.11 4.07 12.19
CA LEU A 293 25.16 5.49 12.53
C LEU A 293 25.62 5.71 13.98
N SER A 294 25.13 4.92 14.93
CA SER A 294 25.55 4.98 16.33
C SER A 294 27.03 4.65 16.53
N SER A 295 27.68 3.95 15.59
CA SER A 295 29.15 3.76 15.66
C SER A 295 29.93 5.05 15.37
N VAL A 296 29.32 5.98 14.63
CA VAL A 296 29.87 7.30 14.28
C VAL A 296 29.42 8.37 15.28
N ASP A 297 28.18 8.30 15.76
CA ASP A 297 27.60 9.18 16.79
C ASP A 297 27.01 8.37 17.95
N GLN A 298 27.88 7.94 18.87
CA GLN A 298 27.49 7.08 19.99
C GLN A 298 26.46 7.71 20.93
N THR A 299 26.43 9.04 21.02
CA THR A 299 25.54 9.77 21.92
C THR A 299 24.25 10.24 21.24
N GLY A 300 24.19 10.19 19.91
CA GLY A 300 23.13 10.80 19.11
C GLY A 300 23.14 12.33 19.13
N ASN A 301 24.07 12.96 19.88
CA ASN A 301 24.10 14.40 20.07
C ASN A 301 24.57 15.14 18.82
N MET A 302 25.44 14.53 18.00
CA MET A 302 25.90 15.14 16.76
C MET A 302 24.75 15.22 15.77
N LEU A 303 24.10 14.10 15.48
CA LEU A 303 22.97 14.04 14.56
C LEU A 303 21.82 14.92 15.06
N ARG A 304 21.52 14.88 16.37
CA ARG A 304 20.50 15.76 16.96
C ARG A 304 20.88 17.23 16.83
N GLY A 305 22.13 17.60 17.09
CA GLY A 305 22.61 18.97 16.95
C GLY A 305 22.48 19.50 15.53
N TYR A 306 22.73 18.64 14.53
CA TYR A 306 22.56 19.01 13.12
C TYR A 306 21.10 19.07 12.68
N LEU A 307 20.22 18.19 13.18
CA LEU A 307 18.77 18.25 12.93
C LEU A 307 18.07 19.39 13.67
N MET A 308 18.66 19.85 14.78
CA MET A 308 18.07 20.85 15.69
C MET A 308 18.98 22.06 15.86
N PRO A 309 19.42 22.72 14.79
CA PRO A 309 20.37 23.81 14.90
C PRO A 309 19.77 24.99 15.67
N GLU A 310 20.66 25.78 16.28
CA GLU A 310 20.30 27.09 16.81
C GLU A 310 20.05 28.05 15.64
N LEU A 311 18.97 28.83 15.73
CA LEU A 311 18.61 29.85 14.75
C LEU A 311 18.88 31.25 15.35
N PRO A 312 19.44 32.21 14.59
CA PRO A 312 19.77 32.15 13.16
C PRO A 312 21.06 31.36 12.86
N PRO A 313 21.16 30.71 11.68
CA PRO A 313 22.29 29.84 11.34
C PRO A 313 23.59 30.61 11.12
N LYS A 314 24.72 29.98 11.45
CA LYS A 314 26.09 30.51 11.22
C LYS A 314 26.95 29.48 10.50
N GLY A 315 27.73 29.89 9.51
CA GLY A 315 28.67 28.98 8.83
C GLY A 315 27.96 27.90 7.99
N LYS A 316 28.33 26.63 8.17
CA LYS A 316 27.88 25.48 7.35
C LYS A 316 26.62 24.77 7.84
N VAL A 317 25.87 25.40 8.74
CA VAL A 317 24.72 24.78 9.41
C VAL A 317 23.64 24.27 8.43
N ALA A 318 23.46 24.91 7.28
CA ALA A 318 22.54 24.42 6.25
C ALA A 318 23.01 23.09 5.64
N ASP A 319 24.30 23.00 5.27
CA ASP A 319 24.92 21.79 4.71
C ASP A 319 24.91 20.64 5.75
N ASP A 320 25.12 20.97 7.03
CA ASP A 320 25.09 20.01 8.14
C ASP A 320 23.67 19.48 8.39
N PHE A 321 22.65 20.36 8.35
CA PHE A 321 21.24 19.98 8.47
C PHE A 321 20.81 19.08 7.30
N GLU A 322 21.17 19.43 6.06
CA GLU A 322 20.93 18.59 4.89
C GLU A 322 21.55 17.19 5.04
N SER A 323 22.82 17.13 5.46
CA SER A 323 23.52 15.86 5.68
C SER A 323 22.82 15.02 6.75
N ALA A 324 22.37 15.66 7.83
CA ALA A 324 21.67 15.00 8.93
C ALA A 324 20.30 14.44 8.51
N VAL A 325 19.55 15.17 7.67
CA VAL A 325 18.30 14.68 7.08
C VAL A 325 18.56 13.46 6.19
N ALA A 326 19.63 13.47 5.38
CA ALA A 326 20.00 12.32 4.56
C ALA A 326 20.36 11.10 5.41
N TRP A 327 21.12 11.27 6.50
CA TRP A 327 21.46 10.18 7.42
C TRP A 327 20.22 9.64 8.13
N MET A 328 19.29 10.51 8.52
CA MET A 328 18.02 10.08 9.11
C MET A 328 17.20 9.25 8.12
N LEU A 329 17.09 9.64 6.85
CA LEU A 329 16.43 8.84 5.81
C LEU A 329 17.10 7.47 5.61
N TRP A 330 18.44 7.42 5.63
CA TRP A 330 19.16 6.16 5.55
C TRP A 330 18.85 5.26 6.74
N ALA A 331 18.87 5.80 7.96
CA ALA A 331 18.46 5.09 9.16
C ALA A 331 17.03 4.59 9.02
N LEU A 332 16.10 5.40 8.50
CA LEU A 332 14.71 5.04 8.23
C LEU A 332 14.52 4.10 7.02
N GLY A 333 15.57 3.50 6.48
CA GLY A 333 15.46 2.39 5.52
C GLY A 333 15.42 2.81 4.06
N PHE A 334 15.38 4.11 3.79
CA PHE A 334 15.51 4.64 2.44
C PHE A 334 16.95 4.57 1.95
N ALA A 335 17.16 4.61 0.63
CA ALA A 335 18.46 4.76 0.00
C ALA A 335 18.63 6.21 -0.48
N PRO A 336 19.20 7.12 0.34
CA PRO A 336 19.35 8.53 -0.02
C PRO A 336 20.60 8.79 -0.87
N VAL A 337 20.50 9.80 -1.73
CA VAL A 337 21.58 10.50 -2.42
C VAL A 337 21.39 11.98 -2.15
N SER A 338 22.46 12.66 -1.72
CA SER A 338 22.47 14.11 -1.52
C SER A 338 23.10 14.80 -2.74
N PHE A 339 22.44 15.83 -3.25
CA PHE A 339 22.96 16.66 -4.35
C PHE A 339 23.31 18.10 -3.93
N GLY A 340 22.95 18.51 -2.70
CA GLY A 340 23.18 19.86 -2.17
C GLY A 340 24.65 20.25 -2.02
N MET A 341 25.55 19.27 -1.84
CA MET A 341 26.98 19.52 -1.59
C MET A 341 27.81 19.87 -2.84
N ASN A 342 27.33 19.58 -4.06
CA ASN A 342 28.08 19.84 -5.29
C ASN A 342 27.49 21.04 -6.03
N ALA A 343 28.32 22.05 -6.27
CA ALA A 343 27.94 23.29 -6.94
C ALA A 343 27.30 23.09 -8.33
N LYS A 344 27.58 21.98 -9.02
CA LYS A 344 27.00 21.65 -10.33
C LYS A 344 25.63 20.96 -10.25
N THR A 345 25.22 20.49 -9.07
CA THR A 345 23.97 19.75 -8.87
C THR A 345 23.02 20.45 -7.88
N ARG A 346 23.44 21.59 -7.32
CA ARG A 346 22.69 22.38 -6.32
C ARG A 346 21.33 22.88 -6.81
N ASP A 347 21.12 22.97 -8.13
CA ASP A 347 19.85 23.39 -8.71
C ASP A 347 18.80 22.25 -8.81
N THR A 348 19.15 21.02 -8.40
CA THR A 348 18.26 19.84 -8.38
C THR A 348 17.48 19.69 -7.07
N PHE A 349 17.59 18.61 -6.32
CA PHE A 349 16.98 18.46 -4.98
C PHE A 349 18.08 18.43 -3.94
N ASP A 350 17.85 18.86 -2.71
CA ASP A 350 18.87 18.70 -1.66
C ASP A 350 19.16 17.21 -1.44
N ILE A 351 18.09 16.39 -1.36
CA ILE A 351 18.17 14.94 -1.20
C ILE A 351 17.12 14.24 -2.06
N LEU A 352 17.51 13.14 -2.70
CA LEU A 352 16.61 12.15 -3.31
C LEU A 352 16.77 10.83 -2.57
N ALA A 353 15.69 10.20 -2.13
CA ALA A 353 15.75 8.91 -1.44
C ALA A 353 14.78 7.90 -2.02
N VAL A 354 15.14 6.61 -1.98
CA VAL A 354 14.34 5.52 -2.57
C VAL A 354 13.92 4.52 -1.50
N ALA A 355 12.64 4.19 -1.43
CA ALA A 355 12.11 3.12 -0.59
C ALA A 355 12.44 1.73 -1.19
N PRO A 356 12.47 0.63 -0.42
CA PRO A 356 12.76 -0.70 -0.93
C PRO A 356 11.89 -1.15 -2.11
N ARG A 357 10.62 -0.72 -2.17
CA ARG A 357 9.71 -0.99 -3.29
C ARG A 357 9.96 -0.12 -4.53
N GLY A 358 10.87 0.85 -4.45
CA GLY A 358 11.28 1.72 -5.55
C GLY A 358 10.64 3.11 -5.58
N ASP A 359 9.73 3.41 -4.65
CA ASP A 359 9.09 4.73 -4.53
C ASP A 359 10.12 5.81 -4.12
N PHE A 360 9.98 7.02 -4.66
CA PHE A 360 10.93 8.13 -4.47
C PHE A 360 10.43 9.17 -3.47
N VAL A 361 11.32 9.64 -2.60
CA VAL A 361 11.13 10.81 -1.74
C VAL A 361 12.08 11.90 -2.25
N VAL A 362 11.53 13.05 -2.63
CA VAL A 362 12.32 14.24 -3.00
C VAL A 362 12.25 15.25 -1.87
N VAL A 363 13.39 15.63 -1.34
CA VAL A 363 13.47 16.39 -0.09
C VAL A 363 14.21 17.68 -0.30
N GLU A 364 13.60 18.76 0.18
CA GLU A 364 14.22 20.07 0.30
C GLU A 364 14.33 20.49 1.76
N CYS A 365 15.49 21.00 2.13
CA CYS A 365 15.83 21.38 3.48
C CYS A 365 15.78 22.90 3.65
N THR A 366 15.31 23.36 4.80
CA THR A 366 15.29 24.80 5.09
C THR A 366 15.42 25.13 6.57
N LEU A 367 16.24 26.14 6.86
CA LEU A 367 16.40 26.70 8.20
C LEU A 367 15.52 27.95 8.43
N GLY A 368 14.78 28.39 7.41
CA GLY A 368 13.89 29.55 7.47
C GLY A 368 12.52 29.25 6.86
N LEU A 369 11.66 30.28 6.80
CA LEU A 369 10.26 30.19 6.35
C LEU A 369 10.13 29.48 4.99
N LEU A 370 9.05 28.73 4.79
CA LEU A 370 8.89 27.86 3.62
C LEU A 370 8.71 28.65 2.32
N ARG A 371 8.14 29.86 2.40
CA ARG A 371 8.00 30.79 1.27
C ARG A 371 9.27 31.54 0.92
N ALA A 372 10.32 31.49 1.75
CA ALA A 372 11.58 32.09 1.39
C ALA A 372 12.10 31.44 0.09
N GLU A 373 12.57 32.28 -0.84
CA GLU A 373 13.22 31.84 -2.10
C GLU A 373 12.38 30.91 -3.01
N SER A 374 11.05 30.94 -2.88
CA SER A 374 10.13 30.16 -3.73
C SER A 374 10.33 28.64 -3.62
N LYS A 375 10.79 28.13 -2.46
CA LYS A 375 11.11 26.71 -2.24
C LYS A 375 9.93 25.77 -2.51
N LEU A 376 8.74 26.07 -2.00
CA LEU A 376 7.53 25.30 -2.26
C LEU A 376 7.27 25.12 -3.77
N SER A 377 7.20 26.22 -4.52
CA SER A 377 6.99 26.17 -5.97
C SER A 377 8.11 25.48 -6.73
N LYS A 378 9.37 25.64 -6.30
CA LYS A 378 10.53 24.99 -6.93
C LYS A 378 10.50 23.48 -6.71
N LEU A 379 10.21 23.03 -5.48
CA LEU A 379 10.11 21.61 -5.16
C LEU A 379 8.97 20.96 -5.94
N SER A 380 7.78 21.57 -5.97
CA SER A 380 6.66 21.08 -6.80
C SER A 380 7.03 21.01 -8.28
N ALA A 381 7.73 22.02 -8.82
CA ALA A 381 8.17 21.99 -10.23
C ALA A 381 9.19 20.87 -10.51
N ARG A 382 10.15 20.66 -9.59
CA ARG A 382 11.17 19.60 -9.73
C ARG A 382 10.55 18.21 -9.56
N GLU A 383 9.64 18.05 -8.60
CA GLU A 383 8.88 16.82 -8.41
C GLU A 383 8.06 16.47 -9.67
N ALA A 384 7.37 17.44 -10.26
CA ALA A 384 6.65 17.26 -11.51
C ALA A 384 7.60 16.89 -12.67
N SER A 385 8.79 17.49 -12.72
CA SER A 385 9.83 17.13 -13.70
C SER A 385 10.35 15.70 -13.51
N LEU A 386 10.54 15.25 -12.26
CA LEU A 386 10.95 13.88 -11.97
C LEU A 386 9.85 12.89 -12.34
N ARG A 387 8.59 13.15 -11.96
CA ARG A 387 7.46 12.32 -12.39
C ARG A 387 7.38 12.21 -13.90
N LYS A 388 7.54 13.33 -14.61
CA LYS A 388 7.57 13.35 -16.07
C LYS A 388 8.72 12.50 -16.64
N MET A 389 9.91 12.56 -16.05
CA MET A 389 11.04 11.73 -16.44
C MET A 389 10.77 10.24 -16.22
N LEU A 390 10.22 9.88 -15.04
CA LEU A 390 9.85 8.50 -14.70
C LEU A 390 8.78 7.97 -15.67
N ALA A 391 7.75 8.77 -15.95
CA ALA A 391 6.71 8.45 -16.92
C ALA A 391 7.30 8.25 -18.33
N THR A 392 8.21 9.13 -18.77
CA THR A 392 8.90 8.99 -20.08
C THR A 392 9.72 7.70 -20.16
N SER A 393 10.17 7.17 -19.02
CA SER A 393 10.94 5.93 -18.93
C SER A 393 10.07 4.68 -18.67
N GLY A 394 8.74 4.79 -18.69
CA GLY A 394 7.81 3.68 -18.40
C GLY A 394 7.74 3.27 -16.93
N LEU A 395 8.18 4.13 -16.01
CA LEU A 395 8.26 3.88 -14.57
C LEU A 395 7.14 4.59 -13.78
N GLN A 396 5.98 4.83 -14.40
CA GLN A 396 4.86 5.56 -13.76
C GLN A 396 4.24 4.87 -12.54
N HIS A 397 4.51 3.57 -12.34
CA HIS A 397 4.08 2.84 -11.15
C HIS A 397 4.82 3.27 -9.88
N LEU A 398 5.97 3.96 -10.03
CA LEU A 398 6.74 4.50 -8.92
C LEU A 398 6.16 5.85 -8.49
N ARG A 399 5.86 5.99 -7.21
CA ARG A 399 5.29 7.21 -6.65
C ARG A 399 6.43 8.12 -6.19
N VAL A 400 6.22 9.43 -6.33
CA VAL A 400 7.12 10.45 -5.81
C VAL A 400 6.44 11.14 -4.63
N LEU A 401 7.13 11.37 -3.52
CA LEU A 401 6.64 12.13 -2.38
C LEU A 401 7.52 13.38 -2.22
N PRO A 402 7.01 14.59 -2.49
CA PRO A 402 7.72 15.82 -2.19
C PRO A 402 7.63 16.16 -0.70
N VAL A 403 8.79 16.40 -0.09
CA VAL A 403 8.92 16.72 1.33
C VAL A 403 9.76 17.98 1.52
N ILE A 404 9.27 18.93 2.31
CA ILE A 404 10.11 19.98 2.87
C ILE A 404 10.40 19.63 4.33
N VAL A 405 11.68 19.58 4.67
CA VAL A 405 12.15 19.37 6.04
C VAL A 405 12.68 20.70 6.57
N THR A 406 12.14 21.16 7.70
CA THR A 406 12.52 22.43 8.30
C THR A 406 12.95 22.32 9.75
N ALA A 407 13.97 23.10 10.12
CA ALA A 407 14.40 23.26 11.51
C ALA A 407 13.47 24.18 12.33
N MET A 408 12.47 24.80 11.69
CA MET A 408 11.47 25.65 12.33
C MET A 408 10.35 24.83 12.96
N THR A 409 9.73 25.40 13.98
CA THR A 409 8.55 24.84 14.67
C THR A 409 7.30 24.93 13.82
N LYS A 410 6.31 24.09 14.12
CA LYS A 410 5.00 24.10 13.46
C LYS A 410 4.30 25.45 13.55
N ASP A 411 4.43 26.15 14.67
CA ASP A 411 3.82 27.46 14.86
C ASP A 411 4.49 28.53 13.98
N GLU A 412 5.81 28.47 13.82
CA GLU A 412 6.56 29.41 12.97
C GLU A 412 6.22 29.26 11.48
N VAL A 413 5.97 28.04 11.00
CA VAL A 413 5.61 27.77 9.60
C VAL A 413 4.11 27.63 9.36
N LYS A 414 3.27 27.89 10.37
CA LYS A 414 1.82 27.67 10.33
C LYS A 414 1.13 28.34 9.14
N ALA A 415 1.58 29.53 8.77
CA ALA A 415 1.05 30.29 7.63
C ALA A 415 1.30 29.62 6.26
N ASP A 416 2.28 28.73 6.19
CA ASP A 416 2.70 28.06 4.95
C ASP A 416 2.14 26.64 4.82
N LEU A 417 1.66 26.03 5.91
CA LEU A 417 1.18 24.64 5.92
C LEU A 417 -0.01 24.40 4.99
N ASN A 418 -0.95 25.34 4.92
CA ASN A 418 -2.12 25.20 4.03
C ASN A 418 -1.69 25.22 2.55
N ALA A 419 -0.78 26.14 2.19
CA ALA A 419 -0.26 26.22 0.82
C ALA A 419 0.54 24.96 0.45
N ALA A 420 1.32 24.41 1.38
CA ALA A 420 2.03 23.16 1.15
C ALA A 420 1.06 21.99 0.92
N ALA A 421 0.02 21.86 1.76
CA ALA A 421 -0.99 20.81 1.64
C ALA A 421 -1.80 20.90 0.33
N GLU A 422 -2.16 22.11 -0.13
CA GLU A 422 -2.79 22.33 -1.45
C GLU A 422 -1.93 21.77 -2.59
N THR A 423 -0.61 22.00 -2.52
CA THR A 423 0.37 21.52 -3.51
C THR A 423 0.81 20.07 -3.30
N GLY A 424 0.27 19.36 -2.30
CA GLY A 424 0.62 17.97 -2.01
C GLY A 424 2.03 17.78 -1.44
N VAL A 425 2.65 18.85 -0.91
CA VAL A 425 3.97 18.81 -0.29
C VAL A 425 3.83 18.48 1.18
N LEU A 426 4.50 17.42 1.63
CA LEU A 426 4.62 17.10 3.04
C LEU A 426 5.61 18.05 3.71
N VAL A 427 5.21 18.69 4.80
CA VAL A 427 6.14 19.49 5.63
C VAL A 427 6.44 18.71 6.90
N LEU A 428 7.74 18.50 7.17
CA LEU A 428 8.24 17.95 8.43
C LEU A 428 8.92 19.07 9.22
N THR A 429 8.36 19.39 10.38
CA THR A 429 8.86 20.48 11.24
C THR A 429 9.86 19.98 12.26
N ARG A 430 10.42 20.90 13.06
CA ARG A 430 11.29 20.58 14.19
C ARG A 430 10.68 19.54 15.12
N GLU A 431 9.38 19.65 15.41
CA GLU A 431 8.66 18.69 16.25
C GLU A 431 8.55 17.31 15.58
N ASP A 432 8.29 17.24 14.27
CA ASP A 432 8.28 15.96 13.55
C ASP A 432 9.67 15.31 13.60
N LEU A 433 10.74 16.08 13.41
CA LEU A 433 12.11 15.59 13.50
C LEU A 433 12.47 15.09 14.90
N ASP A 434 12.05 15.82 15.94
CA ASP A 434 12.29 15.43 17.34
C ASP A 434 11.47 14.18 17.69
N LEU A 435 10.26 14.04 17.16
CA LEU A 435 9.46 12.83 17.27
C LEU A 435 10.13 11.66 16.55
N ILE A 436 10.58 11.82 15.30
CA ILE A 436 11.25 10.74 14.54
C ILE A 436 12.51 10.27 15.29
N PHE A 437 13.29 11.23 15.81
CA PHE A 437 14.51 10.96 16.55
C PHE A 437 14.23 10.34 17.93
N GLY A 438 13.25 10.86 18.67
CA GLY A 438 12.93 10.48 20.06
C GLY A 438 12.00 9.28 20.22
N SER A 439 11.17 8.96 19.22
CA SER A 439 10.16 7.89 19.29
C SER A 439 10.71 6.49 18.99
N GLY A 440 11.97 6.37 18.58
CA GLY A 440 12.54 5.08 18.18
C GLY A 440 12.08 4.60 16.80
N GLN A 441 11.48 5.45 15.96
CA GLN A 441 11.11 5.11 14.57
C GLN A 441 12.30 4.67 13.71
N THR A 442 13.51 5.15 14.01
CA THR A 442 14.75 4.70 13.37
C THR A 442 15.11 3.25 13.67
N ARG A 443 14.42 2.59 14.62
CA ARG A 443 14.74 1.25 15.14
C ARG A 443 13.85 0.14 14.56
N PHE A 444 12.60 0.45 14.20
CA PHE A 444 11.72 -0.43 13.39
C PHE A 444 11.43 0.17 12.05
N VAL A 445 12.16 -0.29 11.06
CA VAL A 445 12.21 0.40 9.80
C VAL A 445 11.53 -0.41 8.73
N ASN A 446 10.38 0.11 8.33
CA ASN A 446 9.71 -0.24 7.10
C ASN A 446 9.51 1.05 6.32
N ALA A 447 10.51 1.39 5.49
CA ALA A 447 10.49 2.59 4.67
C ALA A 447 9.26 2.64 3.74
N ASP A 448 8.80 1.50 3.24
CA ASP A 448 7.58 1.43 2.41
C ASP A 448 6.34 1.79 3.24
N GLN A 449 6.22 1.30 4.48
CA GLN A 449 5.12 1.67 5.38
C GLN A 449 5.18 3.14 5.80
N LEU A 450 6.39 3.68 6.06
CA LEU A 450 6.58 5.11 6.35
C LEU A 450 6.18 5.98 5.17
N PHE A 451 6.54 5.55 3.95
CA PHE A 451 6.13 6.20 2.71
C PHE A 451 4.61 6.19 2.55
N ASP A 452 3.96 5.02 2.71
CA ASP A 452 2.51 4.88 2.57
C ASP A 452 1.77 5.74 3.63
N GLY A 453 2.24 5.74 4.88
CA GLY A 453 1.68 6.61 5.92
C GLY A 453 1.88 8.10 5.65
N ALA A 454 3.01 8.50 5.07
CA ALA A 454 3.28 9.88 4.69
C ALA A 454 2.39 10.35 3.53
N MET A 455 2.18 9.50 2.52
CA MET A 455 1.24 9.75 1.43
C MET A 455 -0.20 9.91 1.95
N GLN A 456 -0.62 9.08 2.92
CA GLN A 456 -1.93 9.22 3.54
C GLN A 456 -2.08 10.55 4.30
N ARG A 457 -1.04 10.99 5.04
CA ARG A 457 -1.05 12.30 5.73
C ARG A 457 -1.25 13.46 4.75
N VAL A 458 -0.63 13.41 3.57
CA VAL A 458 -0.81 14.42 2.53
C VAL A 458 -2.25 14.40 1.98
N ALA A 459 -2.80 13.21 1.73
CA ALA A 459 -4.18 13.06 1.28
C ALA A 459 -5.19 13.60 2.31
N ASP A 460 -5.02 13.26 3.58
CA ASP A 460 -5.88 13.71 4.68
C ASP A 460 -5.80 15.24 4.86
N ALA A 461 -4.60 15.83 4.79
CA ALA A 461 -4.40 17.26 4.87
C ALA A 461 -5.08 18.01 3.71
N LYS A 462 -4.99 17.46 2.50
CA LYS A 462 -5.66 18.03 1.31
C LYS A 462 -7.19 17.93 1.42
N ALA A 463 -7.71 16.81 1.93
CA ALA A 463 -9.14 16.61 2.17
C ALA A 463 -9.69 17.56 3.24
N ALA A 464 -8.94 17.81 4.32
CA ALA A 464 -9.33 18.73 5.40
C ALA A 464 -9.44 20.19 4.95
N ILE A 465 -8.65 20.63 3.96
CA ILE A 465 -8.77 21.97 3.36
C ILE A 465 -10.02 22.05 2.47
N GLY A 466 -10.29 20.98 1.72
CA GLY A 466 -11.49 20.88 0.88
C GLY A 466 -12.80 20.94 1.67
N SER A 467 -12.83 20.42 2.90
CA SER A 467 -14.02 20.45 3.77
C SER A 467 -14.21 21.74 4.57
N GLN A 468 -13.17 22.59 4.70
CA GLN A 468 -13.26 23.92 5.30
C GLN A 468 -13.64 25.03 4.30
N SER A 469 -13.68 24.70 3.01
CA SER A 469 -13.98 25.61 1.90
C SER A 469 -15.44 25.51 1.41
N ILE A 470 -16.28 24.79 2.14
CA ILE A 470 -17.74 24.62 1.97
C ILE A 470 -18.41 25.16 3.23
#